data_AF-A0A084GW33-F1
#
_entry.id   AF-A0A084GW33-F1
#
_cell.length_a   1.000
_cell.length_b   1.000
_cell.length_c   1.000
_cell.angle_alpha   90.00
_cell.angle_beta   90.00
_cell.angle_gamma   90.00
#
_symmetry.space_group_name_H-M   'P 1'
#
loop_
_entity.id
_entity.type
_entity.pdbx_description
1 polymer ?
#
loop_
_entity_poly.entity_id
_entity_poly.type
_entity_poly.pdbx_seq_one_letter_code
_entity_poly.pdbx_strand_id
1 'polypeptide(L)'
;MLKKGINMSNSFILEIDLSQWQQNQKGIFFSRVSQVLPAHDFECFRKAVSKKTEVYRAEDFEYDRMLLMKAIIDLVSAGADYTVYKETQDQKWTVSLIDLEKEIKEFKTSRGLPHFIYHPDVYESGSLSFYHDTCEVCRQEGFVFHEGAYGEDDLDVICVHCIASGRAGDEYDVFFNQPYAATFDDEFKVKELHMRTPSIRSWQEISWLEHCHDFCAYKGSSNWHTISHLEEELQQDLLLEADKYKFQVDELKKAMNSYMTVHLFACLHCGKHRMTTDMP
;
A
#
# COMPACT_ATOMS: atom_id res chain seq x y z
N MET A 1 -18.13 -26.79 16.40
CA MET A 1 -18.30 -25.71 17.40
C MET A 1 -17.02 -24.88 17.44
N LEU A 2 -16.88 -23.95 16.50
CA LEU A 2 -15.82 -22.95 16.52
C LEU A 2 -16.25 -21.86 17.50
N LYS A 3 -15.42 -21.58 18.51
CA LYS A 3 -15.67 -20.52 19.47
C LYS A 3 -15.84 -19.22 18.70
N LYS A 4 -17.03 -18.59 18.81
CA LYS A 4 -17.22 -17.16 18.56
C LYS A 4 -16.30 -16.42 19.53
N GLY A 5 -15.08 -16.12 19.08
CA GLY A 5 -14.23 -15.15 19.73
C GLY A 5 -14.84 -13.79 19.43
N ILE A 6 -15.48 -13.19 20.44
CA ILE A 6 -15.75 -11.75 20.44
C ILE A 6 -14.40 -11.10 20.19
N ASN A 7 -14.23 -10.52 19.00
CA ASN A 7 -12.98 -9.92 18.58
C ASN A 7 -12.77 -8.67 19.43
N MET A 8 -11.98 -8.79 20.50
CA MET A 8 -11.55 -7.65 21.28
C MET A 8 -10.56 -6.88 20.41
N SER A 9 -11.03 -5.84 19.72
CA SER A 9 -10.12 -4.99 18.95
C SER A 9 -9.16 -4.33 19.93
N ASN A 10 -7.87 -4.50 19.68
CA ASN A 10 -6.85 -3.71 20.35
C ASN A 10 -6.49 -2.58 19.41
N SER A 11 -6.14 -1.44 19.98
CA SER A 11 -5.70 -0.29 19.21
C SER A 11 -4.36 0.23 19.72
N PHE A 12 -3.57 0.74 18.80
CA PHE A 12 -2.40 1.55 19.08
C PHE A 12 -2.82 3.01 19.04
N ILE A 13 -2.34 3.78 20.02
CA ILE A 13 -2.62 5.19 20.18
C ILE A 13 -1.30 5.94 20.28
N LEU A 14 -1.12 6.96 19.43
CA LEU A 14 0.02 7.84 19.45
C LEU A 14 -0.37 9.20 20.04
N GLU A 15 0.32 9.57 21.12
CA GLU A 15 0.29 10.91 21.72
C GLU A 15 1.64 11.61 21.46
N ILE A 16 1.60 12.88 21.04
CA ILE A 16 2.79 13.69 20.74
C ILE A 16 2.69 15.01 21.49
N ASP A 17 3.72 15.37 22.27
CA ASP A 17 3.80 16.69 22.89
C ASP A 17 4.81 17.59 22.17
N LEU A 18 4.28 18.59 21.46
CA LEU A 18 5.10 19.61 20.79
C LEU A 18 5.24 20.91 21.61
N SER A 19 4.94 20.93 22.91
CA SER A 19 4.95 22.19 23.68
C SER A 19 6.33 22.84 23.78
N GLN A 20 7.39 22.04 23.76
CA GLN A 20 8.78 22.53 23.81
C GLN A 20 9.30 23.02 22.45
N TRP A 21 8.56 22.81 21.36
CA TRP A 21 9.01 23.14 20.01
C TRP A 21 8.70 24.59 19.62
N GLN A 22 9.65 25.20 18.90
CA GLN A 22 9.49 26.49 18.26
C GLN A 22 8.54 26.41 17.04
N GLN A 23 7.99 27.56 16.64
CA GLN A 23 7.00 27.63 15.57
C GLN A 23 7.52 27.15 14.20
N ASN A 24 8.79 27.41 13.90
CA ASN A 24 9.47 26.91 12.70
C ASN A 24 9.61 25.37 12.71
N GLN A 25 9.97 24.78 13.85
CA GLN A 25 10.08 23.32 14.02
C GLN A 25 8.72 22.65 13.80
N LYS A 26 7.66 23.21 14.40
CA LYS A 26 6.28 22.75 14.19
C LYS A 26 5.87 22.83 12.71
N GLY A 27 6.19 23.94 12.04
CA GLY A 27 5.90 24.11 10.62
C GLY A 27 6.56 23.05 9.74
N ILE A 28 7.85 22.77 9.97
CA ILE A 28 8.59 21.73 9.24
C ILE A 28 7.98 20.34 9.49
N PHE A 29 7.64 20.03 10.73
CA PHE A 29 7.03 18.73 11.06
C PHE A 29 5.66 18.54 10.42
N PHE A 30 4.76 19.51 10.54
CA PHE A 30 3.45 19.42 9.88
C PHE A 30 3.59 19.32 8.35
N SER A 31 4.54 20.03 7.75
CA SER A 31 4.81 19.91 6.31
C SER A 31 5.32 18.53 5.90
N ARG A 32 6.05 17.83 6.76
CA ARG A 32 6.52 16.45 6.48
C ARG A 32 5.42 15.43 6.72
N VAL A 33 4.65 15.58 7.81
CA VAL A 33 3.52 14.69 8.09
C VAL A 33 2.45 14.78 7.00
N SER A 34 2.18 15.97 6.44
CA SER A 34 1.23 16.12 5.33
C SER A 34 1.65 15.43 4.04
N GLN A 35 2.93 15.04 3.90
CA GLN A 35 3.42 14.26 2.76
C GLN A 35 3.20 12.75 2.94
N VAL A 36 2.93 12.32 4.17
CA VAL A 36 2.79 10.90 4.54
C VAL A 36 1.32 10.55 4.81
N LEU A 37 0.58 11.45 5.48
CA LEU A 37 -0.83 11.23 5.79
C LEU A 37 -1.75 11.67 4.63
N PRO A 38 -2.84 10.92 4.37
CA PRO A 38 -3.93 11.40 3.54
C PRO A 38 -4.46 12.76 4.03
N ALA A 39 -4.93 13.61 3.12
CA ALA A 39 -5.32 14.99 3.43
C ALA A 39 -6.39 15.09 4.54
N HIS A 40 -7.40 14.21 4.50
CA HIS A 40 -8.44 14.12 5.53
C HIS A 40 -7.84 13.82 6.92
N ASP A 41 -6.97 12.81 7.00
CA ASP A 41 -6.35 12.36 8.26
C ASP A 41 -5.38 13.41 8.79
N PHE A 42 -4.67 14.12 7.91
CA PHE A 42 -3.77 15.20 8.29
C PHE A 42 -4.48 16.36 8.99
N GLU A 43 -5.68 16.75 8.55
CA GLU A 43 -6.44 17.80 9.22
C GLU A 43 -6.83 17.43 10.65
N CYS A 44 -7.30 16.20 10.83
CA CYS A 44 -7.64 15.63 12.13
C CYS A 44 -6.41 15.57 13.04
N PHE A 45 -5.30 15.03 12.51
CA PHE A 45 -4.00 14.97 13.18
C PHE A 45 -3.55 16.36 13.66
N ARG A 46 -3.54 17.36 12.77
CA ARG A 46 -3.07 18.72 13.09
C ARG A 46 -3.90 19.38 14.20
N LYS A 47 -5.22 19.18 14.19
CA LYS A 47 -6.15 19.68 15.23
C LYS A 47 -5.87 19.00 16.57
N ALA A 48 -5.61 17.69 16.57
CA ALA A 48 -5.34 16.90 17.77
C ALA A 48 -3.99 17.27 18.43
N VAL A 49 -2.91 17.40 17.65
CA VAL A 49 -1.60 17.84 18.18
C VAL A 49 -1.71 19.16 18.95
N SER A 50 -2.49 20.10 18.39
CA SER A 50 -2.66 21.43 18.97
C SER A 50 -3.40 21.43 20.31
N LYS A 51 -4.12 20.35 20.62
CA LYS A 51 -4.87 20.15 21.88
C LYS A 51 -4.16 19.24 22.88
N LYS A 52 -2.96 18.72 22.57
CA LYS A 52 -2.25 17.72 23.38
C LYS A 52 -3.08 16.45 23.66
N THR A 53 -3.88 16.03 22.68
CA THR A 53 -4.74 14.83 22.81
C THR A 53 -4.11 13.64 22.09
N GLU A 54 -4.78 12.49 22.13
CA GLU A 54 -4.62 11.42 21.14
C GLU A 54 -4.55 12.02 19.75
N VAL A 55 -3.44 11.79 19.06
CA VAL A 55 -3.13 12.43 17.79
C VAL A 55 -3.37 11.49 16.62
N TYR A 56 -3.18 10.20 16.84
CA TYR A 56 -3.36 9.17 15.83
C TYR A 56 -3.71 7.83 16.47
N ARG A 57 -4.65 7.10 15.88
CA ARG A 57 -5.11 5.78 16.31
C ARG A 57 -5.05 4.81 15.14
N ALA A 58 -4.64 3.58 15.42
CA ALA A 58 -4.67 2.45 14.48
C ALA A 58 -5.19 1.21 15.22
N GLU A 59 -6.23 0.58 14.72
CA GLU A 59 -6.64 -0.74 15.20
C GLU A 59 -5.58 -1.79 14.82
N ASP A 60 -5.51 -2.89 15.57
CA ASP A 60 -4.51 -3.95 15.40
C ASP A 60 -4.63 -4.75 14.09
N PHE A 61 -5.65 -4.45 13.28
CA PHE A 61 -5.87 -4.98 11.94
C PHE A 61 -5.61 -3.94 10.83
N GLU A 62 -5.49 -2.65 11.17
CA GLU A 62 -5.23 -1.55 10.23
C GLU A 62 -3.72 -1.39 9.99
N TYR A 63 -3.16 -2.32 9.23
CA TYR A 63 -1.71 -2.38 8.96
C TYR A 63 -1.16 -1.10 8.33
N ASP A 64 -1.88 -0.54 7.38
CA ASP A 64 -1.56 0.74 6.73
C ASP A 64 -1.47 1.88 7.76
N ARG A 65 -2.43 1.97 8.69
CA ARG A 65 -2.40 2.97 9.76
C ARG A 65 -1.27 2.72 10.75
N MET A 66 -0.93 1.46 11.04
CA MET A 66 0.26 1.15 11.87
C MET A 66 1.56 1.60 11.19
N LEU A 67 1.68 1.43 9.86
CA LEU A 67 2.82 1.94 9.08
C LEU A 67 2.87 3.47 9.08
N LEU A 68 1.72 4.14 8.90
CA LEU A 68 1.63 5.60 8.98
C LEU A 68 2.00 6.12 10.37
N MET A 69 1.56 5.44 11.43
CA MET A 69 1.94 5.76 12.81
C MET A 69 3.45 5.69 12.99
N LYS A 70 4.10 4.62 12.51
CA LYS A 70 5.55 4.49 12.54
C LYS A 70 6.23 5.64 11.79
N ALA A 71 5.77 5.95 10.57
CA ALA A 71 6.34 7.03 9.78
C ALA A 71 6.21 8.40 10.48
N ILE A 72 5.10 8.66 11.18
CA ILE A 72 4.96 9.86 12.02
C ILE A 72 5.98 9.86 13.17
N ILE A 73 6.14 8.73 13.87
CA ILE A 73 7.10 8.60 14.98
C ILE A 73 8.53 8.86 14.49
N ASP A 74 8.92 8.33 13.33
CA ASP A 74 10.23 8.54 12.74
C ASP A 74 10.49 10.04 12.47
N LEU A 75 9.45 10.79 12.07
CA LEU A 75 9.52 12.26 11.91
C LEU A 75 9.62 13.02 13.24
N VAL A 76 9.03 12.50 14.33
CA VAL A 76 9.09 13.09 15.69
C VAL A 76 10.43 12.84 16.36
N SER A 77 11.05 11.68 16.12
CA SER A 77 12.32 11.25 16.73
C SER A 77 13.47 12.26 16.59
N ALA A 78 13.32 13.25 15.70
CA ALA A 78 14.23 14.38 15.54
C ALA A 78 14.11 15.48 16.63
N GLY A 79 13.31 15.33 17.69
CA GLY A 79 13.40 16.22 18.87
C GLY A 79 12.17 16.43 19.77
N ALA A 80 11.12 15.59 19.75
CA ALA A 80 9.96 15.69 20.66
C ALA A 80 9.74 14.43 21.47
N ASP A 81 9.04 14.59 22.60
CA ASP A 81 8.51 13.48 23.39
C ASP A 81 7.21 12.97 22.75
N TYR A 82 7.16 11.67 22.50
CA TYR A 82 5.94 10.96 22.11
C TYR A 82 5.72 9.78 23.05
N THR A 83 4.48 9.30 23.10
CA THR A 83 4.13 8.08 23.83
C THR A 83 3.19 7.25 22.97
N VAL A 84 3.51 5.97 22.84
CA VAL A 84 2.64 4.99 22.19
C VAL A 84 1.96 4.19 23.27
N TYR A 85 0.64 4.03 23.17
CA TYR A 85 -0.13 3.16 24.03
C TYR A 85 -0.74 2.03 23.22
N LYS A 86 -0.91 0.88 23.88
CA LYS A 86 -1.80 -0.17 23.43
C LYS A 86 -3.04 -0.15 24.34
N GLU A 87 -4.21 -0.12 23.73
CA GLU A 87 -5.51 -0.04 24.40
C GLU A 87 -6.36 -1.23 24.00
N THR A 88 -7.00 -1.84 24.99
CA THR A 88 -8.04 -2.86 24.86
C THR A 88 -9.32 -2.32 25.51
N GLN A 89 -10.40 -3.10 25.50
CA GLN A 89 -11.64 -2.71 26.17
C GLN A 89 -11.46 -2.40 27.67
N ASP A 90 -10.49 -3.05 28.34
CA ASP A 90 -10.32 -2.99 29.79
C ASP A 90 -9.04 -2.28 30.25
N GLN A 91 -8.04 -2.13 29.37
CA GLN A 91 -6.69 -1.71 29.77
C GLN A 91 -6.04 -0.81 28.74
N LYS A 92 -5.25 0.17 29.21
CA LYS A 92 -4.35 1.02 28.40
C LYS A 92 -2.98 1.04 29.05
N TRP A 93 -1.93 0.74 28.29
CA TRP A 93 -0.54 0.77 28.78
C TRP A 93 0.41 1.28 27.71
N THR A 94 1.54 1.84 28.14
CA THR A 94 2.59 2.32 27.24
C THR A 94 3.34 1.14 26.63
N VAL A 95 3.62 1.22 25.33
CA VAL A 95 4.44 0.26 24.59
C VAL A 95 5.69 0.94 24.05
N SER A 96 6.79 0.18 23.97
CA SER A 96 8.03 0.69 23.40
C SER A 96 7.95 0.75 21.87
N LEU A 97 8.79 1.56 21.23
CA LEU A 97 8.91 1.57 19.78
C LEU A 97 9.32 0.20 19.24
N ILE A 98 10.20 -0.51 19.95
CA ILE A 98 10.67 -1.85 19.57
C ILE A 98 9.50 -2.84 19.53
N ASP A 99 8.58 -2.77 20.48
CA ASP A 99 7.41 -3.65 20.52
C ASP A 99 6.43 -3.32 19.38
N LEU A 100 6.20 -2.02 19.10
CA LEU A 100 5.39 -1.60 17.94
C LEU A 100 6.00 -2.09 16.62
N GLU A 101 7.30 -1.93 16.43
CA GLU A 101 8.00 -2.40 15.23
C GLU A 101 7.93 -3.92 15.07
N LYS A 102 7.98 -4.65 16.18
CA LYS A 102 7.82 -6.10 16.17
C LYS A 102 6.41 -6.49 15.71
N GLU A 103 5.38 -5.85 16.23
CA GLU A 103 3.97 -6.10 15.83
C GLU A 103 3.77 -5.82 14.33
N ILE A 104 4.29 -4.70 13.82
CA ILE A 104 4.26 -4.37 12.39
C ILE A 104 4.97 -5.47 11.58
N LYS A 105 6.18 -5.86 11.98
CA LYS A 105 6.98 -6.86 11.27
C LYS A 105 6.31 -8.24 11.24
N GLU A 106 5.64 -8.62 12.32
CA GLU A 106 5.00 -9.93 12.46
C GLU A 106 3.56 -9.95 11.93
N PHE A 107 2.97 -8.80 11.60
CA PHE A 107 1.57 -8.65 11.17
C PHE A 107 1.16 -9.65 10.08
N LYS A 108 1.89 -9.68 8.97
CA LYS A 108 1.56 -10.54 7.82
C LYS A 108 1.56 -12.03 8.20
N THR A 109 2.56 -12.44 8.97
CA THR A 109 2.71 -13.83 9.43
C THR A 109 1.67 -14.20 10.49
N SER A 110 1.42 -13.32 11.47
CA SER A 110 0.48 -13.58 12.57
C SER A 110 -0.97 -13.64 12.08
N ARG A 111 -1.29 -12.90 11.02
CA ARG A 111 -2.60 -12.92 10.35
C ARG A 111 -2.69 -13.94 9.21
N GLY A 112 -1.61 -14.68 8.92
CA GLY A 112 -1.58 -15.68 7.85
C GLY A 112 -1.91 -15.10 6.47
N LEU A 113 -1.40 -13.90 6.18
CA LEU A 113 -1.66 -13.22 4.91
C LEU A 113 -0.88 -13.86 3.76
N PRO A 114 -1.51 -14.03 2.58
CA PRO A 114 -0.86 -14.65 1.42
C PRO A 114 0.25 -13.77 0.84
N HIS A 115 1.21 -14.42 0.19
CA HIS A 115 2.23 -13.74 -0.62
C HIS A 115 1.81 -13.74 -2.09
N PHE A 116 1.96 -12.59 -2.76
CA PHE A 116 1.64 -12.42 -4.17
C PHE A 116 2.92 -12.21 -4.96
N ILE A 117 3.22 -13.12 -5.90
CA ILE A 117 4.51 -13.13 -6.60
C ILE A 117 4.71 -11.86 -7.44
N TYR A 118 3.66 -11.43 -8.14
CA TYR A 118 3.71 -10.24 -8.99
C TYR A 118 3.47 -8.95 -8.22
N HIS A 119 2.81 -9.00 -7.05
CA HIS A 119 2.61 -7.82 -6.21
C HIS A 119 3.12 -8.06 -4.77
N PRO A 120 4.44 -8.25 -4.56
CA PRO A 120 4.99 -8.68 -3.26
C PRO A 120 4.74 -7.68 -2.12
N ASP A 121 4.66 -6.38 -2.45
CA ASP A 121 4.48 -5.28 -1.50
C ASP A 121 3.01 -4.79 -1.45
N VAL A 122 2.03 -5.67 -1.70
CA VAL A 122 0.60 -5.31 -1.83
C VAL A 122 -0.02 -4.69 -0.58
N TYR A 123 0.48 -5.08 0.58
CA TYR A 123 -0.01 -4.56 1.86
C TYR A 123 0.53 -3.17 2.17
N GLU A 124 1.57 -2.74 1.45
CA GLU A 124 2.23 -1.44 1.58
C GLU A 124 1.90 -0.50 0.42
N SER A 125 1.45 -1.01 -0.72
CA SER A 125 1.23 -0.20 -1.94
C SER A 125 -0.01 0.68 -1.91
N GLY A 126 -0.88 0.51 -0.92
CA GLY A 126 -2.18 1.17 -0.85
C GLY A 126 -3.23 0.59 -1.82
N SER A 127 -2.98 -0.61 -2.36
CA SER A 127 -3.92 -1.32 -3.26
C SER A 127 -4.94 -2.18 -2.52
N LEU A 128 -4.84 -2.26 -1.19
CA LEU A 128 -5.77 -2.96 -0.32
C LEU A 128 -6.35 -2.00 0.70
N SER A 129 -7.56 -2.32 1.15
CA SER A 129 -8.26 -1.64 2.23
C SER A 129 -8.27 -2.49 3.49
N PHE A 130 -8.13 -1.82 4.64
CA PHE A 130 -8.08 -2.46 5.96
C PHE A 130 -9.29 -2.04 6.79
N TYR A 131 -10.27 -2.93 6.93
CA TYR A 131 -11.48 -2.73 7.74
C TYR A 131 -12.12 -4.07 8.07
N HIS A 132 -12.92 -4.17 9.13
CA HIS A 132 -13.65 -5.39 9.46
C HIS A 132 -14.91 -5.52 8.59
N ASP A 133 -15.01 -6.61 7.84
CA ASP A 133 -16.21 -6.94 7.05
C ASP A 133 -16.27 -8.45 6.74
N THR A 134 -17.31 -8.88 6.02
CA THR A 134 -17.52 -10.24 5.54
C THR A 134 -17.23 -10.33 4.05
N CYS A 135 -16.30 -11.21 3.67
CA CYS A 135 -15.97 -11.46 2.27
C CYS A 135 -17.18 -12.02 1.48
N GLU A 136 -17.44 -11.47 0.30
CA GLU A 136 -18.56 -11.88 -0.55
C GLU A 136 -18.38 -13.26 -1.20
N VAL A 137 -17.13 -13.70 -1.35
CA VAL A 137 -16.78 -15.00 -1.92
C VAL A 137 -16.87 -16.11 -0.86
N CYS A 138 -16.06 -16.04 0.20
CA CYS A 138 -15.99 -17.14 1.19
C CYS A 138 -16.96 -17.00 2.37
N ARG A 139 -17.66 -15.87 2.50
CA ARG A 139 -18.60 -15.56 3.60
C ARG A 139 -17.96 -15.66 4.99
N GLN A 140 -16.64 -15.47 5.08
CA GLN A 140 -15.91 -15.37 6.34
C GLN A 140 -15.62 -13.90 6.66
N GLU A 141 -15.58 -13.59 7.96
CA GLU A 141 -15.08 -12.30 8.44
C GLU A 141 -13.59 -12.15 8.12
N GLY A 142 -13.17 -10.94 7.76
CA GLY A 142 -11.79 -10.60 7.43
C GLY A 142 -11.48 -9.15 7.75
N PHE A 143 -10.22 -8.76 7.48
CA PHE A 143 -9.73 -7.39 7.74
C PHE A 143 -8.95 -6.77 6.59
N VAL A 144 -8.67 -7.53 5.54
CA VAL A 144 -7.82 -7.09 4.42
C VAL A 144 -8.54 -7.45 3.13
N PHE A 145 -8.96 -6.42 2.42
CA PHE A 145 -9.84 -6.53 1.28
C PHE A 145 -9.24 -5.81 0.08
N HIS A 146 -9.54 -6.35 -1.10
CA HIS A 146 -9.42 -5.65 -2.36
C HIS A 146 -10.83 -5.21 -2.75
N GLU A 147 -10.94 -3.98 -3.26
CA GLU A 147 -12.22 -3.36 -3.63
C GLU A 147 -12.43 -3.44 -5.14
N GLY A 148 -13.48 -4.13 -5.54
CA GLY A 148 -13.88 -4.31 -6.94
C GLY A 148 -13.06 -5.35 -7.71
N ALA A 149 -13.65 -5.88 -8.77
CA ALA A 149 -12.99 -6.71 -9.75
C ALA A 149 -13.62 -6.50 -11.14
N TYR A 150 -12.91 -6.88 -12.19
CA TYR A 150 -13.47 -6.99 -13.53
C TYR A 150 -14.20 -8.33 -13.66
N GLY A 151 -15.37 -8.38 -14.30
CA GLY A 151 -16.07 -9.64 -14.53
C GLY A 151 -17.56 -9.44 -14.77
N GLU A 152 -18.29 -10.56 -14.89
CA GLU A 152 -19.75 -10.54 -14.98
C GLU A 152 -20.40 -10.33 -13.60
N ASP A 153 -19.79 -10.86 -12.54
CA ASP A 153 -20.25 -10.69 -11.17
C ASP A 153 -19.79 -9.35 -10.57
N ASP A 154 -20.71 -8.68 -9.88
CA ASP A 154 -20.49 -7.43 -9.16
C ASP A 154 -20.04 -7.76 -7.72
N LEU A 155 -18.74 -7.99 -7.56
CA LEU A 155 -18.11 -8.24 -6.26
C LEU A 155 -17.34 -7.00 -5.80
N ASP A 156 -17.76 -6.43 -4.68
CA ASP A 156 -17.18 -5.22 -4.11
C ASP A 156 -16.14 -5.55 -3.04
N VAL A 157 -16.35 -6.59 -2.23
CA VAL A 157 -15.56 -6.85 -1.02
C VAL A 157 -14.98 -8.27 -1.03
N ILE A 158 -13.74 -8.39 -1.53
CA ILE A 158 -13.05 -9.68 -1.70
C ILE A 158 -11.82 -9.74 -0.79
N CYS A 159 -11.78 -10.73 0.11
CA CYS A 159 -10.61 -10.90 0.97
C CYS A 159 -9.39 -11.44 0.20
N VAL A 160 -8.19 -11.04 0.62
CA VAL A 160 -6.92 -11.43 -0.02
C VAL A 160 -6.72 -12.94 -0.13
N HIS A 161 -7.31 -13.74 0.77
CA HIS A 161 -7.23 -15.21 0.70
C HIS A 161 -8.06 -15.80 -0.45
N CYS A 162 -9.20 -15.18 -0.80
CA CYS A 162 -9.99 -15.61 -1.96
C CYS A 162 -9.30 -15.27 -3.28
N ILE A 163 -8.58 -14.14 -3.31
CA ILE A 163 -7.72 -13.75 -4.43
C ILE A 163 -6.58 -14.76 -4.57
N ALA A 164 -5.78 -14.94 -3.52
CA ALA A 164 -4.58 -15.80 -3.57
C ALA A 164 -4.89 -17.27 -3.90
N SER A 165 -6.03 -17.80 -3.45
CA SER A 165 -6.44 -19.17 -3.79
C SER A 165 -6.96 -19.30 -5.23
N GLY A 166 -7.30 -18.19 -5.89
CA GLY A 166 -8.01 -18.16 -7.16
C GLY A 166 -9.50 -18.44 -7.04
N ARG A 167 -10.04 -18.62 -5.83
CA ARG A 167 -11.46 -18.94 -5.62
C ARG A 167 -12.38 -17.89 -6.22
N ALA A 168 -12.06 -16.61 -6.02
CA ALA A 168 -12.87 -15.51 -6.54
C ALA A 168 -13.02 -15.65 -8.06
N GLY A 169 -11.92 -15.73 -8.79
CA GLY A 169 -11.97 -15.89 -10.24
C GLY A 169 -12.57 -17.22 -10.71
N ASP A 170 -12.31 -18.33 -10.01
CA ASP A 170 -12.81 -19.65 -10.43
C ASP A 170 -14.32 -19.83 -10.21
N GLU A 171 -14.90 -19.23 -9.17
CA GLU A 171 -16.32 -19.39 -8.82
C GLU A 171 -17.21 -18.27 -9.39
N TYR A 172 -16.65 -17.08 -9.65
CA TYR A 172 -17.39 -15.86 -10.03
C TYR A 172 -16.91 -15.24 -11.36
N ASP A 173 -15.98 -15.89 -12.07
CA ASP A 173 -15.42 -15.41 -13.35
C ASP A 173 -14.93 -13.95 -13.29
N VAL A 174 -14.27 -13.59 -12.18
CA VAL A 174 -13.69 -12.26 -11.95
C VAL A 174 -12.17 -12.25 -12.12
N PHE A 175 -11.67 -11.10 -12.54
CA PHE A 175 -10.26 -10.78 -12.76
C PHE A 175 -9.91 -9.51 -12.01
N PHE A 176 -8.73 -9.45 -11.42
CA PHE A 176 -8.22 -8.28 -10.71
C PHE A 176 -7.35 -7.40 -11.60
N ASN A 177 -6.73 -7.99 -12.62
CA ASN A 177 -5.94 -7.27 -13.61
C ASN A 177 -6.56 -7.45 -14.98
N GLN A 178 -6.47 -6.41 -15.81
CA GLN A 178 -6.98 -6.46 -17.17
C GLN A 178 -6.41 -7.66 -17.92
N PRO A 179 -7.24 -8.50 -18.54
CA PRO A 179 -6.74 -9.57 -19.38
C PRO A 179 -6.11 -8.98 -20.65
N TYR A 180 -4.79 -9.05 -20.76
CA TYR A 180 -4.08 -8.75 -22.01
C TYR A 180 -3.31 -9.97 -22.51
N ALA A 181 -3.01 -9.98 -23.81
CA ALA A 181 -2.22 -11.05 -24.39
C ALA A 181 -0.77 -10.91 -23.94
N ALA A 182 -0.28 -11.88 -23.16
CA ALA A 182 1.11 -11.95 -22.76
C ALA A 182 2.02 -12.17 -24.00
N THR A 183 3.26 -11.69 -23.95
CA THR A 183 4.23 -11.93 -25.04
C THR A 183 4.84 -13.33 -25.01
N PHE A 184 4.43 -14.16 -24.05
CA PHE A 184 4.85 -15.54 -23.83
C PHE A 184 3.63 -16.46 -23.66
N ASP A 185 3.83 -17.75 -23.90
CA ASP A 185 2.79 -18.78 -23.85
C ASP A 185 2.89 -19.59 -22.54
N ASP A 186 2.30 -19.06 -21.46
CA ASP A 186 2.23 -19.72 -20.15
C ASP A 186 0.93 -19.35 -19.42
N GLU A 187 -0.08 -20.20 -19.57
CA GLU A 187 -1.41 -20.00 -18.98
C GLU A 187 -1.39 -19.93 -17.44
N PHE A 188 -0.43 -20.58 -16.77
CA PHE A 188 -0.35 -20.56 -15.31
C PHE A 188 0.07 -19.18 -14.81
N LYS A 189 1.06 -18.56 -15.44
CA LYS A 189 1.49 -17.19 -15.11
C LYS A 189 0.39 -16.17 -15.41
N VAL A 190 -0.27 -16.33 -16.55
CA VAL A 190 -1.40 -15.49 -16.97
C VAL A 190 -2.54 -15.57 -15.94
N LYS A 191 -2.90 -16.78 -15.50
CA LYS A 191 -3.90 -16.98 -14.45
C LYS A 191 -3.47 -16.41 -13.10
N GLU A 192 -2.21 -16.60 -12.73
CA GLU A 192 -1.64 -16.07 -11.47
C GLU A 192 -1.72 -14.54 -11.41
N LEU A 193 -1.44 -13.86 -12.54
CA LEU A 193 -1.60 -12.42 -12.61
C LEU A 193 -3.07 -11.99 -12.60
N HIS A 194 -3.87 -12.46 -13.56
CA HIS A 194 -5.21 -11.90 -13.77
C HIS A 194 -6.19 -12.28 -12.66
N MET A 195 -6.11 -13.48 -12.08
CA MET A 195 -7.10 -13.97 -11.11
C MET A 195 -6.58 -14.05 -9.68
N ARG A 196 -5.26 -14.01 -9.47
CA ARG A 196 -4.65 -14.26 -8.15
C ARG A 196 -3.75 -13.15 -7.64
N THR A 197 -3.61 -12.06 -8.37
CA THR A 197 -2.83 -10.90 -7.95
C THR A 197 -3.75 -9.69 -7.82
N PRO A 198 -3.85 -9.03 -6.65
CA PRO A 198 -4.61 -7.80 -6.51
C PRO A 198 -4.15 -6.72 -7.50
N SER A 199 -5.10 -5.89 -7.94
CA SER A 199 -4.82 -4.82 -8.91
C SER A 199 -3.93 -3.73 -8.34
N ILE A 200 -3.32 -2.92 -9.21
CA ILE A 200 -2.58 -1.73 -8.80
C ILE A 200 -3.55 -0.57 -8.69
N ARG A 201 -3.63 0.07 -7.51
CA ARG A 201 -4.38 1.31 -7.35
C ARG A 201 -3.76 2.44 -8.16
N SER A 202 -4.50 2.91 -9.15
CA SER A 202 -4.06 3.88 -10.16
C SER A 202 -5.27 4.66 -10.67
N TRP A 203 -5.05 5.80 -11.33
CA TRP A 203 -6.13 6.58 -11.93
C TRP A 203 -6.52 5.99 -13.28
N GLN A 204 -5.53 5.62 -14.08
CA GLN A 204 -5.73 4.84 -15.29
C GLN A 204 -5.30 3.40 -15.07
N GLU A 205 -5.89 2.51 -15.87
CA GLU A 205 -5.50 1.11 -15.91
C GLU A 205 -4.02 0.94 -16.29
N ILE A 206 -3.28 0.21 -15.44
CA ILE A 206 -1.84 -0.03 -15.63
C ILE A 206 -1.65 -1.41 -16.24
N SER A 207 -1.10 -1.45 -17.45
CA SER A 207 -0.63 -2.71 -18.04
C SER A 207 0.54 -3.27 -17.22
N TRP A 208 0.46 -4.53 -16.80
CA TRP A 208 1.55 -5.17 -16.09
C TRP A 208 2.73 -5.40 -17.04
N LEU A 209 3.93 -5.06 -16.58
CA LEU A 209 5.12 -5.14 -17.43
C LEU A 209 5.75 -6.53 -17.40
N GLU A 210 6.35 -6.93 -18.52
CA GLU A 210 6.97 -8.24 -18.73
C GLU A 210 8.48 -8.12 -18.92
N HIS A 211 9.23 -9.12 -18.46
CA HIS A 211 10.66 -9.28 -18.76
C HIS A 211 11.08 -10.74 -18.55
N CYS A 212 12.02 -11.26 -19.35
CA CYS A 212 12.47 -12.66 -19.27
C CYS A 212 11.33 -13.70 -19.41
N HIS A 213 10.34 -13.45 -20.28
CA HIS A 213 9.19 -14.34 -20.49
C HIS A 213 8.37 -14.60 -19.20
N ASP A 214 8.22 -13.56 -18.39
CA ASP A 214 7.45 -13.57 -17.15
C ASP A 214 6.94 -12.15 -16.84
N PHE A 215 5.95 -12.04 -15.97
CA PHE A 215 5.53 -10.75 -15.44
C PHE A 215 6.53 -10.25 -14.39
N CYS A 216 6.77 -8.94 -14.37
CA CYS A 216 7.61 -8.32 -13.37
C CYS A 216 6.85 -8.16 -12.04
N ALA A 217 7.56 -8.13 -10.92
CA ALA A 217 7.00 -7.75 -9.63
C ALA A 217 6.81 -6.23 -9.54
N TYR A 218 5.61 -5.77 -9.19
CA TYR A 218 5.35 -4.36 -8.89
C TYR A 218 6.05 -3.93 -7.61
N LYS A 219 6.74 -2.79 -7.67
CA LYS A 219 7.58 -2.23 -6.60
C LYS A 219 7.02 -0.95 -5.98
N GLY A 220 5.83 -0.51 -6.43
CA GLY A 220 5.17 0.68 -5.92
C GLY A 220 5.20 1.87 -6.87
N SER A 221 4.51 2.93 -6.46
CA SER A 221 4.50 4.21 -7.15
C SER A 221 5.67 5.08 -6.70
N SER A 222 6.17 5.92 -7.60
CA SER A 222 7.33 6.77 -7.35
C SER A 222 7.30 8.03 -8.23
N ASN A 223 8.28 8.90 -8.01
CA ASN A 223 8.64 10.01 -8.89
C ASN A 223 10.03 9.79 -9.51
N TRP A 224 10.39 10.64 -10.48
CA TRP A 224 11.68 10.56 -11.14
C TRP A 224 12.87 10.80 -10.20
N HIS A 225 12.76 11.72 -9.24
CA HIS A 225 13.83 12.00 -8.29
C HIS A 225 14.30 10.72 -7.57
N THR A 226 13.36 9.91 -7.08
CA THR A 226 13.65 8.66 -6.37
C THR A 226 14.29 7.59 -7.28
N ILE A 227 13.87 7.47 -8.54
CA ILE A 227 14.33 6.39 -9.45
C ILE A 227 15.41 6.81 -10.45
N SER A 228 15.84 8.07 -10.44
CA SER A 228 16.80 8.61 -11.42
C SER A 228 18.13 7.84 -11.49
N HIS A 229 18.51 7.15 -10.41
CA HIS A 229 19.67 6.27 -10.35
C HIS A 229 19.53 5.02 -11.26
N LEU A 230 18.33 4.73 -11.77
CA LEU A 230 18.02 3.62 -12.68
C LEU A 230 17.92 4.08 -14.15
N GLU A 231 18.29 5.33 -14.48
CA GLU A 231 18.06 5.90 -15.81
C GLU A 231 18.62 5.04 -16.96
N GLU A 232 19.85 4.54 -16.82
CA GLU A 232 20.49 3.72 -17.85
C GLU A 232 19.71 2.43 -18.13
N GLU A 233 19.15 1.84 -17.07
CA GLU A 233 18.35 0.62 -17.15
C GLU A 233 16.96 0.87 -17.75
N LEU A 234 16.34 1.99 -17.37
CA LEU A 234 14.99 2.37 -17.80
C LEU A 234 14.96 3.10 -19.14
N GLN A 235 16.08 3.23 -19.84
CA GLN A 235 16.19 4.02 -21.07
C GLN A 235 15.12 3.65 -22.11
N GLN A 236 14.87 2.35 -22.31
CA GLN A 236 13.87 1.89 -23.28
C GLN A 236 12.45 2.28 -22.87
N ASP A 237 12.11 2.14 -21.58
CA ASP A 237 10.79 2.48 -21.06
C ASP A 237 10.55 3.99 -21.09
N LEU A 238 11.58 4.78 -20.77
CA LEU A 238 11.52 6.25 -20.88
C LEU A 238 11.22 6.70 -22.31
N LEU A 239 11.80 6.04 -23.32
CA LEU A 239 11.52 6.35 -24.72
C LEU A 239 10.09 5.98 -25.12
N LEU A 240 9.60 4.83 -24.67
CA LEU A 240 8.22 4.37 -24.95
C LEU A 240 7.19 5.29 -24.30
N GLU A 241 7.36 5.60 -23.02
CA GLU A 241 6.46 6.50 -22.29
C GLU A 241 6.52 7.92 -22.84
N ALA A 242 7.71 8.42 -23.22
CA ALA A 242 7.82 9.73 -23.84
C ALA A 242 7.07 9.79 -25.18
N ASP A 243 7.16 8.74 -26.02
CA ASP A 243 6.38 8.69 -27.26
C ASP A 243 4.87 8.56 -27.01
N LYS A 244 4.45 7.79 -26.00
CA LYS A 244 3.03 7.65 -25.59
C LYS A 244 2.37 9.02 -25.36
N TYR A 245 3.06 9.93 -24.67
CA TYR A 245 2.56 11.28 -24.37
C TYR A 245 3.06 12.38 -25.33
N LYS A 246 3.83 12.01 -26.37
CA LYS A 246 4.46 12.96 -27.32
C LYS A 246 5.37 14.00 -26.63
N PHE A 247 6.09 13.57 -25.61
CA PHE A 247 7.09 14.34 -24.89
C PHE A 247 8.50 14.08 -25.38
N GLN A 248 9.41 15.02 -25.13
CA GLN A 248 10.83 14.69 -25.03
C GLN A 248 11.11 13.97 -23.70
N VAL A 249 12.14 13.13 -23.65
CA VAL A 249 12.49 12.38 -22.43
C VAL A 249 12.70 13.29 -21.22
N ASP A 250 13.36 14.44 -21.39
CA ASP A 250 13.57 15.39 -20.29
C ASP A 250 12.28 16.10 -19.85
N GLU A 251 11.28 16.22 -20.72
CA GLU A 251 9.95 16.73 -20.35
C GLU A 251 9.18 15.70 -19.54
N LEU A 252 9.22 14.43 -19.94
CA LEU A 252 8.66 13.32 -19.17
C LEU A 252 9.27 13.26 -17.76
N LYS A 253 10.60 13.34 -17.63
CA LYS A 253 11.29 13.37 -16.33
C LYS A 253 10.80 14.50 -15.41
N LYS A 254 10.48 15.67 -15.97
CA LYS A 254 9.91 16.79 -15.21
C LYS A 254 8.46 16.53 -14.83
N ALA A 255 7.67 15.97 -15.74
CA ALA A 255 6.26 15.61 -15.50
C ALA A 255 6.13 14.57 -14.37
N MET A 256 7.01 13.55 -14.37
CA MET A 256 7.11 12.52 -13.31
C MET A 256 7.50 13.05 -11.93
N ASN A 257 7.94 14.31 -11.83
CA ASN A 257 8.21 14.98 -10.55
C ASN A 257 7.11 15.97 -10.15
N SER A 258 6.07 16.12 -10.96
CA SER A 258 5.08 17.18 -10.81
C SER A 258 3.66 16.65 -10.76
N TYR A 259 3.21 15.99 -11.84
CA TYR A 259 1.82 15.55 -11.98
C TYR A 259 1.67 14.15 -12.57
N MET A 260 2.73 13.50 -13.05
CA MET A 260 2.68 12.10 -13.47
C MET A 260 3.19 11.18 -12.37
N THR A 261 2.55 10.04 -12.21
CA THR A 261 2.98 8.99 -11.28
C THR A 261 3.78 7.93 -12.04
N VAL A 262 4.92 7.51 -11.49
CA VAL A 262 5.69 6.39 -12.04
C VAL A 262 5.28 5.11 -11.33
N HIS A 263 5.02 4.05 -12.08
CA HIS A 263 4.82 2.69 -11.57
C HIS A 263 6.07 1.87 -11.88
N LEU A 264 6.81 1.48 -10.83
CA LEU A 264 8.07 0.74 -10.96
C LEU A 264 7.82 -0.77 -10.82
N PHE A 265 8.50 -1.55 -11.64
CA PHE A 265 8.48 -3.01 -11.63
C PHE A 265 9.90 -3.56 -11.62
N ALA A 266 10.08 -4.80 -11.16
CA ALA A 266 11.35 -5.51 -11.20
C ALA A 266 11.17 -6.95 -11.72
N CYS A 267 12.01 -7.36 -12.65
CA CYS A 267 12.01 -8.72 -13.18
C CYS A 267 12.36 -9.74 -12.10
N LEU A 268 11.53 -10.78 -11.98
CA LEU A 268 11.73 -11.87 -11.01
C LEU A 268 13.01 -12.68 -11.25
N HIS A 269 13.53 -12.66 -12.48
CA HIS A 269 14.64 -13.53 -12.91
C HIS A 269 16.00 -12.83 -12.83
N CYS A 270 16.10 -11.60 -13.32
CA CYS A 270 17.36 -10.87 -13.40
C CYS A 270 17.43 -9.63 -12.51
N GLY A 271 16.34 -9.28 -11.81
CA GLY A 271 16.25 -8.10 -10.96
C GLY A 271 16.17 -6.78 -11.72
N LYS A 272 16.13 -6.81 -13.05
CA LYS A 272 16.09 -5.59 -13.85
C LYS A 272 14.79 -4.82 -13.71
N HIS A 273 14.86 -3.50 -13.66
CA HIS A 273 13.70 -2.64 -13.50
C HIS A 273 12.99 -2.36 -14.82
N ARG A 274 11.68 -2.19 -14.72
CA ARG A 274 10.81 -1.68 -15.78
C ARG A 274 9.92 -0.58 -15.22
N MET A 275 9.50 0.38 -16.03
CA MET A 275 8.58 1.44 -15.60
C MET A 275 7.49 1.73 -16.62
N THR A 276 6.35 2.21 -16.11
CA THR A 276 5.29 2.87 -16.87
C THR A 276 4.82 4.07 -16.08
N THR A 277 4.07 4.97 -16.71
CA THR A 277 3.54 6.16 -16.06
C THR A 277 2.04 6.27 -16.21
N ASP A 278 1.43 6.91 -15.22
CA ASP A 278 0.02 7.24 -15.14
C ASP A 278 -0.15 8.75 -14.97
N MET A 279 -1.20 9.30 -15.59
CA MET A 279 -1.64 10.67 -15.37
C MET A 279 -2.88 10.64 -14.48
N PRO A 280 -2.92 11.41 -13.38
CA PRO A 280 -4.12 11.62 -12.58
C PRO A 280 -5.20 12.41 -13.31
#